data_AF-A0A8H9IHS7-F1
#
_entry.id   AF-A0A8H9IHS7-F1
#
_cell.length_a   1.000
_cell.length_b   1.000
_cell.length_c   1.000
_cell.angle_alpha   90.00
_cell.angle_beta   90.00
_cell.angle_gamma   90.00
#
_symmetry.space_group_name_H-M   'P 1'
#
loop_
_entity.id
_entity.type
_entity.pdbx_description
1 polymer ?
#
loop_
_entity_poly.entity_id
_entity_poly.type
_entity_poly.pdbx_seq_one_letter_code
_entity_poly.pdbx_strand_id
1 'polypeptide(L)' 'MSAFNVGDVVQLRSGGPEMTVLAVLHSGEVTCAWFTPDDAIQSEKIPIAALMTVELANP' A
#
# COMPACT_ATOMS: atom_id res chain seq x y z
N MET A 1 -9.87 3.16 -14.23
CA MET A 1 -9.10 3.92 -13.22
C MET A 1 -9.62 3.53 -11.85
N SER A 2 -9.13 2.43 -11.28
CA SER A 2 -9.22 2.24 -9.84
C SER A 2 -7.94 2.85 -9.27
N ALA A 3 -7.95 4.18 -9.15
CA ALA A 3 -6.86 4.95 -8.58
C ALA A 3 -6.92 4.73 -7.07
N PHE A 4 -5.86 4.15 -6.50
CA PHE A 4 -5.69 4.09 -5.06
C PHE A 4 -5.86 5.48 -4.44
N ASN A 5 -6.42 5.54 -3.24
CA ASN A 5 -6.56 6.74 -2.45
C ASN A 5 -5.67 6.70 -1.22
N VAL A 6 -5.31 7.86 -0.69
CA VAL A 6 -4.63 7.95 0.61
C VAL A 6 -5.54 7.34 1.68
N GLY A 7 -4.97 6.42 2.47
CA GLY A 7 -5.69 5.65 3.50
C GLY A 7 -6.13 4.25 3.04
N ASP A 8 -6.07 3.93 1.74
CA ASP A 8 -6.35 2.58 1.27
C ASP A 8 -5.34 1.59 1.85
N VAL A 9 -5.82 0.41 2.25
CA VAL A 9 -4.97 -0.72 2.59
C VAL A 9 -4.71 -1.54 1.33
N VAL A 10 -3.44 -1.81 1.08
CA VAL A 10 -2.94 -2.46 -0.14
C VAL A 10 -1.88 -3.49 0.21
N GLN A 11 -1.63 -4.40 -0.72
CA GLN A 11 -0.55 -5.38 -0.63
C GLN A 11 0.08 -5.55 -2.01
N LEU A 12 1.35 -5.98 -2.07
CA LEU A 12 1.92 -6.45 -3.33
C LEU A 12 1.15 -7.68 -3.84
N ARG A 13 0.98 -7.78 -5.16
CA ARG A 13 0.34 -8.94 -5.80
C ARG A 13 1.07 -10.25 -5.55
N SER A 14 2.36 -10.19 -5.24
CA SER A 14 3.18 -11.35 -4.86
C SER A 14 3.03 -11.76 -3.39
N GLY A 15 2.23 -11.03 -2.60
CA GLY A 15 2.12 -11.16 -1.15
C GLY A 15 3.09 -10.24 -0.40
N GLY A 16 3.15 -10.37 0.93
CA GLY A 16 3.96 -9.52 1.81
C GLY A 16 3.13 -8.90 2.93
N PRO A 17 3.60 -7.84 3.59
CA PRO A 17 2.80 -7.14 4.59
C PRO A 17 1.66 -6.36 3.93
N GLU A 18 0.58 -6.17 4.68
CA GLU A 18 -0.41 -5.15 4.37
C GLU A 18 0.21 -3.76 4.60
N MET A 19 -0.08 -2.84 3.70
CA MET A 19 0.50 -1.50 3.66
C MET A 19 -0.61 -0.47 3.52
N THR A 20 -0.39 0.74 4.01
CA THR A 20 -1.31 1.88 3.85
C THR A 20 -0.77 2.83 2.81
N VAL A 21 -1.62 3.29 1.89
CA VAL A 21 -1.27 4.33 0.92
C VAL A 21 -1.16 5.68 1.63
N LEU A 22 0.03 6.29 1.60
CA LEU A 22 0.30 7.61 2.17
C LEU A 22 0.20 8.74 1.13
N ALA A 23 0.52 8.45 -0.13
CA ALA A 23 0.48 9.43 -1.21
C ALA A 23 0.27 8.76 -2.58
N VAL A 24 -0.41 9.45 -3.48
CA VAL A 24 -0.59 9.06 -4.87
C VAL A 24 0.23 9.99 -5.75
N LEU A 25 1.17 9.43 -6.51
CA LEU A 25 2.09 10.21 -7.33
C LEU A 25 1.62 10.23 -8.79
N HIS A 26 1.83 11.36 -9.46
CA HIS A 26 1.49 11.52 -10.89
C HIS A 26 2.33 10.59 -11.80
N SER A 27 3.41 9.99 -11.29
CA SER A 27 4.27 9.03 -11.99
C SER A 27 3.66 7.63 -12.18
N GLY A 28 2.48 7.35 -11.62
CA GLY A 28 1.89 6.00 -11.65
C GLY A 28 2.38 5.09 -10.51
N GLU A 29 2.91 5.71 -9.46
CA GLU A 29 3.36 5.07 -8.23
C GLU A 29 2.57 5.61 -7.04
N VAL A 30 2.55 4.86 -5.95
CA VAL A 30 2.03 5.31 -4.66
C VAL A 30 3.09 5.10 -3.59
N THR A 31 3.15 6.00 -2.62
CA THR A 31 3.94 5.78 -1.42
C THR A 31 3.11 4.92 -0.46
N CYS A 32 3.63 3.75 -0.11
CA CYS A 32 3.01 2.84 0.84
C CYS A 32 3.85 2.80 2.12
N ALA A 33 3.21 2.64 3.28
CA ALA A 33 3.89 2.38 4.54
C ALA A 33 3.33 1.15 5.25
N TRP A 34 4.20 0.42 5.94
CA TRP A 34 3.85 -0.78 6.68
C TRP A 34 4.70 -0.93 7.94
N PHE A 35 4.19 -1.72 8.87
CA PHE A 35 4.93 -2.12 10.06
C PHE A 35 5.77 -3.36 9.75
N THR A 36 7.04 -3.32 10.11
CA THR A 36 7.91 -4.50 10.12
C THR A 36 7.66 -5.35 11.38
N PRO A 37 8.15 -6.60 11.45
CA PRO A 37 7.93 -7.46 12.61
C PRO A 37 8.47 -6.94 13.95
N ASP A 38 9.32 -5.92 13.93
CA ASP A 38 9.87 -5.21 15.08
C ASP A 38 9.13 -3.89 15.39
N ASP A 39 7.90 -3.72 14.87
CA ASP A 39 7.03 -2.55 15.03
C ASP A 39 7.62 -1.22 14.51
N ALA A 40 8.70 -1.27 13.71
CA ALA A 40 9.20 -0.11 13.00
C ALA A 40 8.33 0.20 11.78
N ILE A 41 8.17 1.49 11.48
CA ILE A 41 7.48 1.94 10.27
C ILE A 41 8.49 2.02 9.13
N GLN A 42 8.19 1.34 8.02
CA GLN A 42 8.87 1.53 6.75
C GLN A 42 7.93 2.11 5.71
N SER A 43 8.49 2.75 4.69
CA SER A 43 7.73 3.26 3.55
C SER A 43 8.53 3.21 2.25
N GLU A 44 7.87 2.91 1.13
CA GLU A 44 8.49 2.82 -0.18
C GLU A 44 7.54 3.29 -1.29
N LYS A 45 8.11 3.74 -2.42
CA LYS A 45 7.32 4.05 -3.63
C LYS A 45 7.14 2.78 -4.44
N ILE A 46 5.88 2.42 -4.68
CA ILE A 46 5.54 1.16 -5.34
C ILE A 46 4.67 1.45 -6.57
N PRO A 47 4.98 0.85 -7.74
CA PRO A 47 4.15 0.97 -8.93
C PRO A 47 2.72 0.47 -8.68
N ILE A 48 1.73 1.24 -9.12
CA ILE A 48 0.31 0.89 -8.98
C ILE A 48 0.00 -0.51 -9.54
N ALA A 49 0.65 -0.90 -10.64
CA ALA A 49 0.49 -2.21 -11.26
C ALA A 49 0.89 -3.39 -10.35
N ALA A 50 1.81 -3.17 -9.41
CA ALA A 50 2.29 -4.20 -8.48
C ALA A 50 1.36 -4.41 -7.27
N LEU A 51 0.35 -3.54 -7.09
CA LEU A 51 -0.49 -3.52 -5.89
C LEU A 51 -1.89 -4.09 -6.16
N MET A 52 -2.49 -4.60 -5.08
CA MET A 52 -3.91 -4.92 -4.97
C MET A 52 -4.47 -4.31 -3.68
N THR A 53 -5.73 -3.88 -3.71
CA THR A 53 -6.45 -3.41 -2.51
C THR A 53 -6.78 -4.61 -1.62
N VAL A 54 -6.66 -4.42 -0.31
CA VAL A 54 -7.07 -5.39 0.69
C VAL A 54 -8.27 -4.80 1.42
N GLU A 55 -9.41 -5.49 1.38
CA GLU A 55 -10.52 -5.16 2.26
C GLU A 55 -10.17 -5.64 3.66
N LEU A 56 -9.93 -4.71 4.57
CA LEU A 56 -9.84 -5.05 5.98
C LEU A 56 -11.18 -5.62 6.41
N ALA A 57 -11.18 -6.86 6.90
CA ALA A 57 -12.34 -7.41 7.57
C ALA A 57 -12.63 -6.51 8.78
N ASN A 58 -13.72 -5.73 8.69
CA ASN A 58 -14.16 -4.90 9.78
C ASN A 58 -14.45 -5.82 10.99
N PRO A 59 -13.80 -5.64 12.14
CA PRO A 59 -14.03 -6.49 13.31
C PRO A 59 -15.47 -6.39 13.85
#